data_AF-A0A939NHP2-F1
#
_entry.id   AF-A0A939NHP2-F1
#
_cell.length_a   1.000
_cell.length_b   1.000
_cell.length_c   1.000
_cell.angle_alpha   90.00
_cell.angle_beta   90.00
_cell.angle_gamma   90.00
#
_symmetry.space_group_name_H-M   'P 1'
#
loop_
_entity.id
_entity.type
_entity.pdbx_description
1 polymer ?
#
loop_
_entity_poly.entity_id
_entity_poly.type
_entity_poly.pdbx_seq_one_letter_code
_entity_poly.pdbx_strand_id
1 'polypeptide(L)' 'MKDVKELQQDGVYLAIMQKAGSYSYQFPATVFTLSDIGVSLHSYQDRVDVFTQSLAKGSAIKGVELRILDEKAS' A
#
# COMPACT_ATOMS: atom_id res chain seq x y z
N MET A 1 10.64 -5.27 -17.17
CA MET A 1 9.57 -5.04 -16.17
C MET A 1 9.32 -3.54 -15.97
N LYS A 2 9.42 -2.69 -17.00
CA LYS A 2 9.31 -1.22 -16.87
C LYS A 2 8.45 -0.63 -17.99
N ASP A 3 7.34 -1.28 -18.31
CA ASP A 3 6.66 -1.04 -19.60
C ASP A 3 5.31 -0.30 -19.45
N VAL A 4 4.98 0.20 -18.25
CA VAL A 4 3.84 1.09 -18.00
C VAL A 4 4.29 2.27 -17.15
N LYS A 5 4.20 3.49 -17.69
CA LYS A 5 4.75 4.71 -17.08
C LYS A 5 3.94 5.16 -15.86
N GLU A 6 2.64 4.91 -15.89
CA GLU A 6 1.65 5.24 -14.87
C GLU A 6 1.84 4.42 -13.59
N LEU A 7 2.41 3.21 -13.71
CA LEU A 7 2.78 2.35 -12.57
C LEU A 7 4.15 2.70 -11.98
N GLN A 8 4.77 3.82 -12.36
CA GLN A 8 6.03 4.28 -11.77
C GLN A 8 5.83 5.39 -10.75
N GLN A 9 4.59 5.84 -10.54
CA GLN A 9 4.26 6.88 -9.56
C GLN A 9 3.83 6.23 -8.24
N ASP A 10 4.11 6.89 -7.12
CA ASP A 10 3.61 6.43 -5.83
C ASP A 10 2.07 6.52 -5.79
N GLY A 11 1.41 5.46 -5.32
CA GLY A 11 -0.05 5.38 -5.31
C GLY A 11 -0.62 4.01 -4.96
N VAL A 12 -1.94 3.96 -4.81
CA VAL A 12 -2.72 2.72 -4.63
C VAL A 12 -3.32 2.32 -5.97
N TYR A 13 -3.13 1.07 -6.36
CA TYR A 13 -3.52 0.54 -7.66
C TYR A 13 -4.41 -0.71 -7.50
N LEU A 14 -5.33 -0.89 -8.45
CA LEU A 14 -6.20 -2.05 -8.56
C LEU A 14 -5.92 -2.76 -9.89
N ALA A 15 -5.46 -4.01 -9.83
CA ALA A 15 -5.36 -4.87 -11.00
C ALA A 15 -6.62 -5.73 -11.14
N ILE A 16 -7.17 -5.80 -12.36
CA ILE A 16 -8.32 -6.64 -12.71
C ILE A 16 -7.92 -7.52 -13.89
N MET A 17 -8.11 -8.84 -13.78
CA MET A 17 -7.85 -9.77 -14.88
C MET A 17 -9.13 -10.08 -15.65
N GLN A 18 -9.11 -9.91 -16.97
CA GLN A 18 -10.20 -10.35 -17.82
C GLN A 18 -9.99 -11.83 -18.19
N LYS A 19 -10.89 -12.72 -17.76
CA LYS A 19 -10.82 -14.14 -18.11
C LYS A 19 -11.24 -14.33 -19.57
N ALA A 20 -10.42 -14.99 -20.38
CA ALA A 20 -10.80 -15.41 -21.72
C ALA A 20 -11.69 -16.67 -21.63
N GLY A 21 -12.94 -16.57 -22.11
CA GLY A 21 -13.89 -17.68 -22.17
C GLY A 21 -14.94 -17.73 -21.05
N SER A 22 -16.08 -18.33 -21.35
CA SER A 22 -17.22 -18.51 -20.46
C SER A 22 -16.89 -19.44 -19.28
N TYR A 23 -17.42 -19.10 -18.10
CA TYR A 23 -17.33 -19.76 -16.78
C TYR A 23 -16.28 -19.22 -15.80
N SER A 24 -16.62 -18.12 -15.13
CA SER A 24 -16.79 -18.01 -13.66
C SER A 24 -16.97 -16.52 -13.32
N TYR A 25 -18.05 -16.17 -12.61
CA TYR A 25 -18.48 -14.81 -12.25
C TYR A 25 -17.60 -14.16 -11.15
N GLN A 26 -16.29 -14.39 -11.19
CA GLN A 26 -15.32 -13.82 -10.26
C GLN A 26 -14.21 -13.21 -11.12
N PHE A 27 -14.20 -11.88 -11.21
CA PHE A 27 -13.05 -11.14 -11.72
C PHE A 27 -11.98 -11.20 -10.63
N PRO A 28 -10.84 -11.88 -10.85
CA PRO A 28 -9.75 -11.83 -9.89
C PRO A 28 -9.24 -10.39 -9.88
N ALA A 29 -9.43 -9.72 -8.75
CA ALA A 29 -8.96 -8.37 -8.50
C ALA A 29 -7.92 -8.39 -7.38
N THR A 30 -6.88 -7.56 -7.50
CA THR A 30 -5.81 -7.45 -6.51
C THR A 30 -5.48 -5.98 -6.28
N VAL A 31 -5.47 -5.56 -5.02
CA VAL A 31 -5.04 -4.22 -4.60
C VAL A 31 -3.57 -4.27 -4.23
N PHE A 32 -2.78 -3.30 -4.69
CA PHE A 32 -1.38 -3.13 -4.30
C PHE A 32 -1.01 -1.65 -4.19
N THR A 33 0.00 -1.34 -3.38
CA THR A 33 0.48 0.02 -3.16
C THR A 33 1.93 0.13 -3.63
N LEU A 34 2.24 1.17 -4.40
CA LEU A 34 3.60 1.56 -4.73
C LEU A 34 3.98 2.77 -3.90
N SER A 35 5.02 2.65 -3.09
CA SER A 35 5.57 3.76 -2.31
C SER A 35 7.00 3.42 -1.89
N ASP A 36 7.85 4.43 -1.70
CA ASP A 36 9.12 4.26 -0.97
C ASP A 36 8.93 4.30 0.55
N ILE A 37 7.71 4.50 1.07
CA ILE A 37 7.44 4.60 2.51
C ILE A 37 6.96 3.25 3.06
N GLY A 38 7.79 2.65 3.92
CA GLY A 38 7.39 1.55 4.80
C GLY A 38 6.93 2.09 6.15
N VAL A 39 5.80 1.59 6.65
CA VAL A 39 5.27 1.92 7.99
C VAL A 39 5.16 0.64 8.82
N SER A 40 5.72 0.65 10.02
CA SER A 40 5.52 -0.42 11.00
C SER A 40 4.96 0.16 12.30
N LEU A 41 4.05 -0.59 12.92
CA LEU A 41 3.34 -0.19 14.13
C LEU A 41 3.54 -1.25 15.20
N HIS A 42 3.95 -0.82 16.39
CA HIS A 42 4.05 -1.67 17.57
C HIS A 42 3.10 -1.14 18.62
N SER A 43 2.08 -1.94 18.97
CA SER A 43 1.07 -1.59 19.95
C SER A 43 1.38 -2.24 21.30
N TYR A 44 1.36 -1.42 22.35
CA TYR A 44 1.47 -1.81 23.75
C TYR A 44 0.17 -1.47 24.48
N GLN A 45 0.09 -1.79 25.77
CA GLN A 45 -1.14 -1.64 26.54
C GLN A 45 -1.60 -0.17 26.71
N ASP A 46 -0.66 0.77 26.72
CA ASP A 46 -0.87 2.20 26.98
C ASP A 46 -0.30 3.12 25.89
N ARG A 47 0.36 2.56 24.86
CA ARG A 47 1.05 3.34 23.82
C ARG A 47 1.15 2.61 22.50
N VAL A 48 1.36 3.39 21.44
CA VAL A 48 1.65 2.90 20.10
C VAL A 48 2.89 3.60 19.57
N ASP A 49 3.88 2.81 19.15
CA ASP A 49 5.08 3.32 18.48
C ASP A 49 4.95 3.10 16.97
N VAL A 50 5.13 4.17 16.19
CA VAL A 50 5.08 4.13 14.72
C VAL A 50 6.44 4.49 14.15
N PHE A 51 6.94 3.65 13.24
CA PHE A 51 8.21 3.85 12.56
C PHE A 51 7.98 4.00 11.06
N THR A 52 8.68 4.95 10.46
CA THR A 52 8.66 5.17 9.01
C THR A 52 10.06 4.99 8.46
N GLN A 53 10.18 4.24 7.36
CA GLN A 53 11.45 3.88 6.76
C GLN A 53 11.36 3.91 5.23
N SER A 54 12.46 4.27 4.57
CA SER A 54 12.57 4.14 3.11
C SER A 54 12.67 2.66 2.75
N LEU A 55 11.82 2.16 1.84
CA LEU A 55 11.90 0.79 1.35
C LEU A 55 13.13 0.58 0.46
N ALA A 56 13.56 1.61 -0.26
CA ALA A 56 14.76 1.56 -1.09
C ALA A 56 16.06 1.58 -0.27
N LYS A 57 16.11 2.34 0.84
CA LYS A 57 17.35 2.57 1.61
C LYS A 57 17.38 1.92 2.99
N GLY A 58 16.25 1.49 3.53
CA GLY A 58 16.11 0.97 4.89
C GLY A 58 16.32 2.00 6.01
N SER A 59 16.57 3.26 5.68
CA SER A 59 16.82 4.33 6.65
C SER A 59 15.52 4.94 7.16
N ALA A 60 15.51 5.36 8.43
CA ALA A 60 14.40 6.14 8.99
C ALA A 60 14.18 7.43 8.18
N ILE A 61 12.92 7.74 7.90
CA ILE A 61 12.51 8.95 7.19
C ILE A 61 11.78 9.90 8.14
N LYS A 62 11.92 11.21 7.93
CA LYS A 62 11.30 12.27 8.75
C LYS A 62 10.30 13.07 7.92
N GLY A 63 9.34 13.70 8.59
CA GLY A 63 8.37 14.59 7.93
C GLY A 63 7.26 13.86 7.17
N VAL A 64 7.02 12.58 7.47
CA VAL A 64 5.88 11.83 6.95
C VAL A 64 4.64 12.20 7.76
N GLU A 65 3.57 12.64 7.07
CA GLU A 65 2.26 12.82 7.69
C GLU A 65 1.60 11.46 7.91
N LEU A 66 1.17 11.20 9.14
CA LEU A 66 0.48 9.95 9.51
C LEU A 66 -0.91 10.29 10.01
N ARG A 67 -1.91 9.56 9.50
CA ARG A 67 -3.29 9.63 9.96
C ARG A 67 -3.73 8.24 10.41
N ILE A 68 -4.26 8.15 11.61
CA ILE A 68 -4.90 6.94 12.12
C ILE A 68 -6.36 7.04 11.70
N LEU A 69 -6.83 6.03 10.97
CA LEU A 69 -8.21 5.92 10.49
C LEU A 69 -8.90 4.80 11.26
N ASP A 70 -10.15 5.04 11.68
CA ASP A 70 -11.04 3.99 12.16
C ASP A 70 -11.83 3.35 11.00
N GLU A 71 -12.74 2.41 11.29
CA GLU A 71 -13.57 1.77 10.27
C GLU A 71 -14.47 2.75 9.49
N LYS A 72 -14.69 3.96 10.02
CA LYS A 72 -15.47 5.01 9.37
C LYS A 72 -14.59 6.02 8.62
N ALA A 73 -13.27 5.80 8.61
CA ALA A 73 -12.28 6.70 8.04
C ALA A 73 -12.42 8.16 8.52
N SER A 74 -12.86 8.34 9.77
CA SER A 74 -13.03 9.66 10.41
C SER A 74 -11.72 10.19 10.99
#